data_AF-A0A1G7GMV3-F1
#
_entry.id   AF-A0A1G7GMV3-F1
#
_cell.length_a   1.000
_cell.length_b   1.000
_cell.length_c   1.000
_cell.angle_alpha   90.00
_cell.angle_beta   90.00
_cell.angle_gamma   90.00
#
_symmetry.space_group_name_H-M   'P 1'
#
loop_
_entity.id
_entity.type
_entity.pdbx_description
1 polymer ?
#
loop_
_entity_poly.entity_id
_entity_poly.type
_entity_poly.pdbx_seq_one_letter_code
_entity_poly.pdbx_strand_id
1 'polypeptide(L)'
;MSNKISTKKSGFQKYRWLLIGTVSIIIIAGLVLANKSFLQLYYLNAKNNHYKLQDRIFAKKYVIDEHSYILNLYRKIRPIDKNSSGKPYMIECAWAISVDSLKKYKTTCIGTYTGYKIYDVKAGDNFHPMIFFSLVINKKALVKQTGTNLYDLPSGYTYEDGPFYVLAIQTSNKDAF
;
A
#
# COMPACT_ATOMS: atom_id res chain seq x y z
N MET A 1 -7.34 -36.03 -65.79
CA MET A 1 -7.17 -34.57 -65.66
C MET A 1 -7.36 -34.20 -64.19
N SER A 2 -6.30 -33.75 -63.51
CA SER A 2 -6.34 -33.42 -62.07
C SER A 2 -6.43 -31.92 -61.89
N ASN A 3 -7.55 -31.43 -61.36
CA ASN A 3 -7.77 -30.01 -61.06
C ASN A 3 -7.05 -29.65 -59.75
N LYS A 4 -5.94 -28.92 -59.86
CA LYS A 4 -5.28 -28.27 -58.70
C LYS A 4 -6.11 -27.05 -58.27
N ILE A 5 -6.90 -27.20 -57.21
CA ILE A 5 -7.54 -26.08 -56.53
C ILE A 5 -6.44 -25.29 -55.80
N SER A 6 -6.05 -24.16 -56.38
CA SER A 6 -5.15 -23.19 -55.76
C SER A 6 -5.91 -22.47 -54.65
N THR A 7 -5.73 -22.91 -53.40
CA THR A 7 -6.20 -22.17 -52.23
C THR A 7 -5.35 -20.91 -52.09
N LYS A 8 -5.84 -19.77 -52.60
CA LYS A 8 -5.31 -18.44 -52.28
C LYS A 8 -5.30 -18.29 -50.76
N LYS A 9 -4.14 -18.47 -50.12
CA LYS A 9 -3.92 -18.09 -48.71
C LYS A 9 -4.23 -16.59 -48.62
N SER A 10 -5.42 -16.28 -48.10
CA SER A 10 -5.99 -14.95 -48.13
C SER A 10 -5.11 -13.99 -47.34
N GLY A 11 -4.99 -12.74 -47.82
CA GLY A 11 -4.20 -11.67 -47.19
C GLY A 11 -4.51 -11.45 -45.70
N PHE A 12 -5.61 -12.03 -45.21
CA PHE A 12 -6.00 -12.09 -43.80
C PHE A 12 -4.91 -12.66 -42.87
N GLN A 13 -4.11 -13.64 -43.32
CA GLN A 13 -2.99 -14.15 -42.48
C GLN A 13 -1.89 -13.11 -42.27
N LYS A 14 -1.67 -12.20 -43.22
CA LYS A 14 -0.60 -11.18 -43.15
C LYS A 14 -0.95 -10.08 -42.15
N TYR A 15 -2.23 -9.71 -42.03
CA TYR A 15 -2.69 -8.65 -41.12
C TYR A 15 -3.05 -9.15 -39.72
N ARG A 16 -3.22 -10.47 -39.53
CA ARG A 16 -3.58 -11.05 -38.23
C ARG A 16 -2.59 -10.68 -37.13
N TRP A 17 -1.28 -10.72 -37.40
CA TRP A 17 -0.26 -10.35 -36.41
C TRP A 17 -0.25 -8.86 -36.08
N LEU A 18 -0.50 -8.01 -37.08
CA LEU A 18 -0.64 -6.56 -36.87
C LEU A 18 -1.86 -6.27 -35.99
N LEU A 19 -3.02 -6.88 -36.27
CA LEU A 19 -4.23 -6.72 -35.47
C LEU A 19 -4.02 -7.17 -34.01
N ILE A 20 -3.42 -8.36 -33.80
CA ILE A 20 -3.10 -8.86 -32.46
C ILE A 20 -2.16 -7.90 -31.73
N GLY A 21 -1.14 -7.38 -32.41
CA GLY A 21 -0.20 -6.40 -31.86
C GLY A 21 -0.91 -5.11 -31.43
N THR A 22 -1.74 -4.53 -32.29
CA THR A 22 -2.50 -3.31 -31.99
C THR A 22 -3.45 -3.51 -30.81
N VAL A 23 -4.23 -4.59 -30.80
CA VAL A 23 -5.15 -4.90 -29.69
C VAL A 23 -4.39 -5.07 -28.37
N SER A 24 -3.24 -5.75 -28.39
CA SER A 24 -2.41 -5.94 -27.20
C SER A 24 -1.88 -4.60 -26.66
N ILE A 25 -1.43 -3.70 -27.53
CA ILE A 25 -0.98 -2.35 -27.13
C ILE A 25 -2.12 -1.56 -26.48
N ILE A 26 -3.33 -1.61 -27.04
CA ILE A 26 -4.50 -0.92 -26.48
C ILE A 26 -4.84 -1.47 -25.09
N ILE A 27 -4.83 -2.79 -24.91
CA ILE A 27 -5.07 -3.43 -23.60
C ILE A 27 -4.01 -2.98 -22.59
N ILE A 28 -2.73 -3.02 -22.96
CA ILE A 28 -1.63 -2.61 -22.08
C ILE A 28 -1.77 -1.13 -21.70
N ALA A 29 -2.01 -0.25 -22.67
CA ALA A 29 -2.21 1.18 -22.42
C ALA A 29 -3.41 1.44 -21.50
N GLY A 30 -4.52 0.74 -21.72
CA GLY A 30 -5.70 0.80 -20.85
C GLY A 30 -5.39 0.37 -19.41
N LEU A 31 -4.66 -0.73 -19.24
CA LEU A 31 -4.23 -1.21 -17.91
C LEU A 31 -3.29 -0.21 -17.22
N VAL A 32 -2.36 0.40 -17.94
CA VAL A 32 -1.45 1.42 -17.40
C VAL A 32 -2.22 2.66 -16.95
N LEU A 33 -3.16 3.15 -17.77
CA LEU A 33 -3.99 4.31 -17.42
C LEU A 33 -4.89 4.02 -16.22
N ALA A 34 -5.53 2.85 -16.18
CA ALA A 34 -6.38 2.42 -15.07
C ALA A 34 -5.61 2.29 -13.74
N ASN A 35 -4.31 1.96 -13.80
CA ASN A 35 -3.46 1.75 -12.62
C ASN A 35 -2.42 2.87 -12.41
N LYS A 36 -2.59 4.03 -13.06
CA LYS A 36 -1.61 5.11 -13.08
C LYS A 36 -1.14 5.54 -11.69
N SER A 37 -2.06 5.68 -10.73
CA SER A 37 -1.74 6.09 -9.35
C SER A 37 -0.85 5.07 -8.63
N PHE A 38 -1.15 3.77 -8.77
CA PHE A 38 -0.32 2.71 -8.21
C PHE A 38 1.08 2.70 -8.84
N LEU A 39 1.16 2.80 -10.17
CA LEU A 39 2.43 2.84 -10.89
C LEU A 39 3.28 4.05 -10.49
N GLN A 40 2.65 5.21 -10.31
CA GLN A 40 3.33 6.42 -9.85
C GLN A 40 3.88 6.23 -8.42
N LEU A 41 3.12 5.61 -7.52
CA LEU A 41 3.60 5.31 -6.17
C LEU A 41 4.72 4.26 -6.16
N TYR A 42 4.67 3.24 -7.02
CA TYR A 42 5.78 2.31 -7.20
C TYR A 42 7.05 3.03 -7.66
N TYR A 43 6.92 3.92 -8.65
CA TYR A 43 8.04 4.73 -9.12
C TYR A 43 8.59 5.64 -8.01
N LEU A 44 7.73 6.36 -7.29
CA LEU A 44 8.13 7.25 -6.19
C LEU A 44 8.78 6.48 -5.05
N ASN A 45 8.27 5.29 -4.71
CA ASN A 45 8.89 4.43 -3.71
C ASN A 45 10.25 3.92 -4.20
N ALA A 46 10.36 3.41 -5.43
CA ALA A 46 11.64 2.94 -5.97
C ALA A 46 12.70 4.06 -6.02
N LYS A 47 12.28 5.30 -6.28
CA LYS A 47 13.18 6.46 -6.34
C LYS A 47 13.61 6.97 -4.97
N ASN A 48 12.70 7.00 -3.99
CA ASN A 48 12.91 7.73 -2.73
C ASN A 48 13.02 6.83 -1.49
N ASN A 49 12.70 5.53 -1.60
CA ASN A 49 12.81 4.59 -0.49
C ASN A 49 14.25 4.09 -0.38
N HIS A 50 14.97 4.64 0.60
CA HIS A 50 16.35 4.25 0.89
C HIS A 50 16.48 3.25 2.04
N TYR A 51 15.36 2.69 2.54
CA TYR A 51 15.37 1.74 3.65
C TYR A 51 15.74 0.34 3.18
N LYS A 52 16.64 -0.30 3.93
CA LYS A 52 16.98 -1.72 3.84
C LYS A 52 16.27 -2.48 4.94
N LEU A 53 16.05 -3.77 4.73
CA LEU A 53 15.50 -4.64 5.77
C LEU A 53 16.34 -4.52 7.05
N GLN A 54 15.66 -4.47 8.19
CA GLN A 54 16.24 -4.24 9.52
C GLN A 54 16.73 -2.81 9.82
N ASP A 55 16.57 -1.86 8.90
CA ASP A 55 16.83 -0.45 9.22
C ASP A 55 15.87 0.05 10.30
N ARG A 56 16.38 0.89 11.21
CA ARG A 56 15.54 1.59 12.17
C ARG A 56 14.73 2.66 11.44
N ILE A 57 13.44 2.72 11.76
CA ILE A 57 12.53 3.74 11.26
C ILE A 57 12.18 4.68 12.39
N PHE A 58 12.23 5.96 12.07
CA PHE A 58 11.96 7.06 12.96
C PHE A 58 10.69 7.79 12.53
N ALA A 59 9.95 8.37 13.47
CA ALA A 59 8.90 9.32 13.16
C ALA A 59 9.54 10.62 12.64
N LYS A 60 8.93 11.26 11.64
CA LYS A 60 9.40 12.58 11.17
C LYS A 60 9.24 13.63 12.26
N LYS A 61 10.14 14.62 12.24
CA LYS A 61 10.15 15.72 13.21
C LYS A 61 8.79 16.43 13.34
N TYR A 62 8.12 16.77 12.24
CA TYR A 62 6.80 17.42 12.32
C TYR A 62 5.75 16.55 13.02
N VAL A 63 5.82 15.22 12.91
CA VAL A 63 4.92 14.30 13.64
C VAL A 63 5.14 14.41 15.15
N ILE A 64 6.38 14.67 15.57
CA ILE A 64 6.77 14.81 16.97
C ILE A 64 6.45 16.22 17.53
N ASP A 65 6.54 17.24 16.66
CA ASP A 65 6.43 18.65 17.02
C ASP A 65 4.99 19.20 16.93
N GLU A 66 4.16 18.71 16.00
CA GLU A 66 2.81 19.27 15.68
C GLU A 66 1.71 18.96 16.72
N HIS A 67 2.03 18.81 18.01
CA HIS A 67 1.05 18.53 19.09
C HIS A 67 0.22 17.24 18.86
N SER A 68 0.56 16.43 17.86
CA SER A 68 -0.01 15.11 17.68
C SER A 68 0.54 14.21 18.78
N TYR A 69 -0.31 13.81 19.72
CA TYR A 69 0.07 12.93 20.83
C TYR A 69 0.38 11.49 20.38
N ILE A 70 -0.02 11.14 19.16
CA ILE A 70 0.00 9.78 18.63
C ILE A 70 0.33 9.75 17.13
N LEU A 71 1.01 8.68 16.72
CA LEU A 71 1.19 8.28 15.32
C LEU A 71 0.35 7.02 15.08
N ASN A 72 -0.67 7.14 14.23
CA ASN A 72 -1.59 6.05 13.93
C ASN A 72 -0.87 4.89 13.21
N LEU A 73 -1.19 3.67 13.64
CA LEU A 73 -0.77 2.46 12.95
C LEU A 73 -1.95 1.89 12.15
N TYR A 74 -1.60 1.27 11.03
CA TYR A 74 -2.54 0.66 10.11
C TYR A 74 -2.42 -0.86 10.16
N ARG A 75 -3.53 -1.54 9.90
CA ARG A 75 -3.55 -2.97 9.60
C ARG A 75 -4.36 -3.21 8.33
N LYS A 76 -3.95 -4.24 7.61
CA LYS A 76 -4.73 -4.73 6.48
C LYS A 76 -5.98 -5.41 7.00
N ILE A 77 -7.11 -5.08 6.41
CA ILE A 77 -8.37 -5.77 6.62
C ILE A 77 -8.75 -6.49 5.34
N ARG A 78 -9.42 -7.63 5.52
CA ARG A 78 -9.93 -8.44 4.44
C ARG A 78 -11.40 -8.78 4.72
N PRO A 79 -12.19 -9.01 3.68
CA PRO A 79 -13.54 -9.52 3.89
C PRO A 79 -13.52 -10.89 4.58
N ILE A 80 -14.53 -11.15 5.40
CA ILE A 80 -14.72 -12.42 6.11
C ILE A 80 -15.14 -13.51 5.12
N ASP A 81 -16.13 -13.20 4.28
CA ASP A 81 -16.71 -14.14 3.33
C ASP A 81 -16.06 -14.03 1.95
N LYS A 82 -15.68 -15.17 1.36
CA LYS A 82 -15.17 -15.23 -0.02
C LYS A 82 -16.18 -14.75 -1.07
N ASN A 83 -17.46 -14.71 -0.72
CA ASN A 83 -18.55 -14.24 -1.58
C ASN A 83 -18.86 -12.74 -1.40
N SER A 84 -18.20 -12.06 -0.45
CA SER A 84 -18.34 -10.62 -0.34
C SER A 84 -17.51 -9.94 -1.43
N SER A 85 -18.10 -8.94 -2.10
CA SER A 85 -17.46 -8.16 -3.17
C SER A 85 -16.40 -7.18 -2.67
N GLY A 86 -16.11 -7.20 -1.36
CA GLY A 86 -15.16 -6.29 -0.74
C GLY A 86 -13.72 -6.55 -1.18
N LYS A 87 -12.98 -5.49 -1.48
CA LYS A 87 -11.53 -5.59 -1.70
C LYS A 87 -10.78 -5.41 -0.38
N PRO A 88 -9.64 -6.10 -0.15
CA PRO A 88 -8.78 -5.81 1.01
C PRO A 88 -8.20 -4.39 0.93
N TYR A 89 -8.09 -3.72 2.08
CA TYR A 89 -7.51 -2.37 2.17
C TYR A 89 -6.91 -2.12 3.57
N MET A 90 -6.20 -1.02 3.74
CA MET A 90 -5.61 -0.62 5.01
C MET A 90 -6.59 0.26 5.81
N ILE A 91 -6.70 0.00 7.11
CA ILE A 91 -7.46 0.85 8.04
C ILE A 91 -6.60 1.18 9.25
N GLU A 92 -6.82 2.35 9.84
CA GLU A 92 -6.27 2.67 11.16
C GLU A 92 -6.77 1.66 12.19
N CYS A 93 -5.87 1.17 13.02
CA CYS A 93 -6.20 0.21 14.07
C CYS A 93 -6.16 0.86 15.45
N ALA A 94 -6.66 0.17 16.45
CA ALA A 94 -6.66 0.64 17.84
C ALA A 94 -5.25 0.75 18.48
N TRP A 95 -4.18 0.57 17.71
CA TRP A 95 -2.81 0.70 18.19
C TRP A 95 -2.15 1.93 17.55
N ALA A 96 -1.35 2.64 18.34
CA ALA A 96 -0.58 3.79 17.89
C ALA A 96 0.78 3.86 18.58
N ILE A 97 1.67 4.71 18.06
CA ILE A 97 2.90 5.09 18.73
C ILE A 97 2.68 6.39 19.48
N SER A 98 2.85 6.38 20.80
CA SER A 98 2.78 7.56 21.66
C SER A 98 4.00 8.45 21.46
N VAL A 99 3.77 9.68 21.03
CA VAL A 99 4.83 10.70 20.86
C VAL A 99 5.44 11.07 22.22
N ASP A 100 4.63 11.10 23.29
CA ASP A 100 5.13 11.35 24.64
C ASP A 100 6.07 10.23 25.12
N SER A 101 5.76 8.98 24.76
CA SER A 101 6.65 7.85 25.05
C SER A 101 7.96 7.98 24.29
N LEU A 102 7.92 8.35 23.01
CA LEU A 102 9.12 8.63 22.21
C LEU A 102 9.98 9.73 22.86
N LYS A 103 9.37 10.85 23.25
CA LYS A 103 10.05 11.96 23.97
C LYS A 103 10.64 11.52 25.30
N LYS A 104 9.87 10.77 26.11
CA LYS A 104 10.31 10.22 27.40
C LYS A 104 11.56 9.35 27.27
N TYR A 105 11.65 8.54 26.22
CA TYR A 105 12.80 7.68 25.95
C TYR A 105 13.89 8.34 25.09
N LYS A 106 13.76 9.64 24.78
CA LYS A 106 14.70 10.42 23.96
C LYS A 106 15.03 9.73 22.63
N THR A 107 14.01 9.21 21.95
CA THR A 107 14.18 8.57 20.65
C THR A 107 12.96 8.82 19.77
N THR A 108 13.16 9.01 18.48
CA THR A 108 12.05 9.00 17.51
C THR A 108 11.84 7.63 16.87
N CYS A 109 12.55 6.60 17.33
CA CYS A 109 12.49 5.26 16.75
C CYS A 109 11.14 4.58 17.02
N ILE A 110 10.37 4.37 15.96
CA ILE A 110 9.04 3.75 16.01
C ILE A 110 9.09 2.24 15.78
N GLY A 111 10.19 1.73 15.21
CA GLY A 111 10.38 0.31 14.97
C GLY A 111 11.47 0.01 13.97
N THR A 112 11.46 -1.22 13.48
CA THR A 112 12.41 -1.76 12.52
C THR A 112 11.71 -2.10 11.21
N TYR A 113 12.24 -1.61 10.08
CA TYR A 113 11.71 -1.83 8.75
C TYR A 113 11.76 -3.29 8.33
N THR A 114 10.63 -3.81 7.84
CA THR A 114 10.52 -5.17 7.29
C THR A 114 10.08 -5.20 5.83
N GLY A 115 9.84 -4.03 5.23
CA GLY A 115 9.40 -3.91 3.84
C GLY A 115 8.30 -2.87 3.68
N TYR A 116 7.76 -2.77 2.47
CA TYR A 116 6.68 -1.86 2.16
C TYR A 116 5.54 -2.57 1.42
N LYS A 117 4.37 -1.96 1.45
CA LYS A 117 3.22 -2.33 0.63
C LYS A 117 2.55 -1.06 0.11
N ILE A 118 1.98 -1.14 -1.09
CA ILE A 118 1.06 -0.12 -1.59
C ILE A 118 -0.33 -0.73 -1.50
N TYR A 119 -1.20 -0.09 -0.72
CA TYR A 119 -2.57 -0.52 -0.52
C TYR A 119 -3.49 0.69 -0.54
N ASP A 120 -4.75 0.45 -0.86
CA ASP A 120 -5.78 1.46 -0.70
C ASP A 120 -6.03 1.75 0.78
N VAL A 121 -6.33 3.01 1.07
CA VAL A 121 -6.97 3.48 2.30
C VAL A 121 -8.31 4.09 1.91
N LYS A 122 -9.34 3.91 2.73
CA LYS A 122 -10.65 4.51 2.52
C LYS A 122 -10.68 5.90 3.15
N ALA A 123 -11.01 6.93 2.37
CA ALA A 123 -11.25 8.30 2.85
C ALA A 123 -12.63 8.76 2.34
N GLY A 124 -13.61 8.83 3.25
CA GLY A 124 -15.02 8.96 2.87
C GLY A 124 -15.45 7.75 2.03
N ASP A 125 -16.07 7.98 0.88
CA ASP A 125 -16.49 6.92 -0.05
C ASP A 125 -15.42 6.52 -1.07
N ASN A 126 -14.28 7.21 -1.06
CA ASN A 126 -13.21 7.01 -2.03
C ASN A 126 -12.08 6.14 -1.47
N PHE A 127 -11.42 5.43 -2.38
CA PHE A 127 -10.20 4.69 -2.07
C PHE A 127 -9.00 5.37 -2.70
N HIS A 128 -7.94 5.55 -1.90
CA HIS A 128 -6.71 6.16 -2.34
C HIS A 128 -5.54 5.22 -2.05
N PRO A 129 -4.70 4.90 -3.04
CA PRO A 129 -3.52 4.11 -2.78
C PRO A 129 -2.50 4.95 -2.02
N MET A 130 -1.86 4.34 -1.02
CA MET A 130 -0.82 4.95 -0.21
C MET A 130 0.35 3.97 -0.03
N ILE A 131 1.55 4.49 0.21
CA ILE A 131 2.72 3.67 0.54
C ILE A 131 2.77 3.47 2.05
N PHE A 132 2.77 2.21 2.46
CA PHE A 132 2.86 1.79 3.86
C PHE A 132 4.18 1.07 4.11
N PHE A 133 4.86 1.43 5.18
CA PHE A 133 6.02 0.68 5.69
C PHE A 133 5.57 -0.31 6.75
N SER A 134 5.99 -1.56 6.57
CA SER A 134 5.79 -2.67 7.49
C SER A 134 6.88 -2.65 8.55
N LEU A 135 6.50 -2.80 9.81
CA LEU A 135 7.40 -2.60 10.95
C LEU A 135 7.33 -3.75 11.96
N VAL A 136 8.48 -4.09 12.55
CA VAL A 136 8.51 -4.62 13.92
C VAL A 136 8.48 -3.42 14.86
N ILE A 137 7.37 -3.23 15.55
CA ILE A 137 7.12 -2.03 16.35
C ILE A 137 7.97 -1.97 17.62
N ASN A 138 8.44 -0.76 17.96
CA ASN A 138 9.00 -0.47 19.27
C ASN A 138 7.90 -0.50 20.35
N LYS A 139 7.81 -1.64 21.05
CA LYS A 139 6.80 -1.87 22.09
C LYS A 139 6.83 -0.85 23.23
N LYS A 140 7.94 -0.15 23.47
CA LYS A 140 8.05 0.84 24.55
C LYS A 140 7.16 2.07 24.31
N ALA A 141 6.89 2.39 23.06
CA ALA A 141 6.06 3.53 22.67
C ALA A 141 4.68 3.10 22.11
N LEU A 142 4.41 1.79 22.05
CA LEU A 142 3.15 1.25 21.57
C LEU A 142 2.05 1.44 22.62
N VAL A 143 0.97 2.10 22.24
CA VAL A 143 -0.20 2.33 23.09
C VAL A 143 -1.46 1.84 22.38
N LYS A 144 -2.42 1.33 23.16
CA LYS A 144 -3.76 1.03 22.67
C LYS A 144 -4.63 2.27 22.85
N GLN A 145 -5.21 2.76 21.76
CA GLN A 145 -6.12 3.88 21.77
C GLN A 145 -7.46 3.42 22.37
N THR A 146 -8.00 4.19 23.31
CA THR A 146 -9.29 3.94 23.96
C THR A 146 -10.26 5.05 23.58
N GLY A 147 -11.38 4.69 22.95
CA GLY A 147 -12.41 5.60 22.46
C GLY A 147 -13.34 4.83 21.53
N THR A 148 -14.64 5.08 21.61
CA THR A 148 -15.64 4.05 21.26
C THR A 148 -15.94 3.84 19.78
N ASN A 149 -15.51 4.68 18.82
CA ASN A 149 -16.00 4.57 17.44
C ASN A 149 -14.93 4.68 16.33
N LEU A 150 -13.64 4.91 16.63
CA LEU A 150 -12.65 5.22 15.58
C LEU A 150 -11.98 3.98 14.95
N TYR A 151 -12.12 2.80 15.56
CA TYR A 151 -11.40 1.59 15.14
C TYR A 151 -12.32 0.39 14.89
N ASP A 152 -13.63 0.65 14.82
CA ASP A 152 -14.59 -0.40 14.49
C ASP A 152 -14.37 -0.83 13.05
N LEU A 153 -14.25 -2.14 12.88
CA LEU A 153 -14.14 -2.71 11.55
C LEU A 153 -15.47 -2.50 10.82
N PRO A 154 -15.43 -2.15 9.52
CA PRO A 154 -16.63 -2.18 8.71
C PRO A 154 -17.26 -3.57 8.75
N SER A 155 -18.59 -3.61 8.74
CA SER A 155 -19.33 -4.87 8.71
C SER A 155 -18.84 -5.79 7.59
N GLY A 156 -18.63 -7.06 7.90
CA GLY A 156 -18.13 -8.07 6.96
C GLY A 156 -16.61 -8.09 6.76
N TYR A 157 -15.84 -7.30 7.51
CA TYR A 157 -14.37 -7.33 7.48
C TYR A 157 -13.76 -7.87 8.77
N THR A 158 -12.59 -8.48 8.63
CA THR A 158 -11.72 -8.88 9.74
C THR A 158 -10.31 -8.32 9.51
N TYR A 159 -9.57 -8.11 10.60
CA TYR A 159 -8.12 -7.90 10.50
C TYR A 159 -7.46 -9.13 9.88
N GLU A 160 -6.52 -8.89 8.97
CA GLU A 160 -5.62 -9.90 8.45
C GLU A 160 -4.43 -10.05 9.40
N ASP A 161 -4.03 -11.28 9.71
CA ASP A 161 -2.82 -11.54 10.48
C ASP A 161 -1.61 -10.97 9.77
N GLY A 162 -0.74 -10.29 10.52
CA GLY A 162 0.38 -9.60 9.91
C GLY A 162 0.95 -8.47 10.77
N PRO A 163 1.92 -7.74 10.21
CA PRO A 163 2.62 -6.67 10.90
C PRO A 163 1.74 -5.43 11.05
N PHE A 164 2.23 -4.48 11.84
CA PHE A 164 1.72 -3.12 11.83
C PHE A 164 2.36 -2.34 10.68
N TYR A 165 1.57 -1.42 10.15
CA TYR A 165 1.97 -0.53 9.08
C TYR A 165 1.94 0.93 9.54
N VAL A 166 2.80 1.75 8.95
CA VAL A 166 2.77 3.21 9.06
C VAL A 166 2.80 3.82 7.68
N LEU A 167 2.22 5.01 7.49
CA LEU A 167 2.36 5.73 6.21
C LEU A 167 3.82 6.14 6.01
N ALA A 168 4.39 5.83 4.85
CA ALA A 168 5.77 6.17 4.52
C ALA A 168 6.06 7.67 4.66
N ILE A 169 5.07 8.51 4.35
CA ILE A 169 5.19 9.97 4.44
C ILE A 169 5.45 10.48 5.86
N GLN A 170 5.08 9.72 6.90
CA GLN A 170 5.26 10.06 8.32
C GLN A 170 6.61 9.58 8.89
N THR A 171 7.45 8.93 8.07
CA THR A 171 8.70 8.28 8.53
C THR A 171 9.97 8.97 8.07
N SER A 172 11.03 8.80 8.85
CA SER A 172 12.38 9.31 8.63
C SER A 172 13.41 8.20 8.82
N ASN A 173 14.51 8.26 8.08
CA ASN A 173 15.68 7.40 8.25
C ASN A 173 16.71 8.01 9.23
N LYS A 174 16.41 9.19 9.77
CA LYS A 174 17.23 9.90 10.75
C LYS A 174 16.44 10.11 12.04
N ASP A 175 17.11 9.91 13.17
CA ASP A 175 16.59 10.32 14.46
C ASP A 175 16.55 11.86 14.52
N ALA A 176 15.51 12.43 15.13
CA ALA A 176 15.32 13.87 15.23
C ALA A 176 15.76 14.46 16.58
N PHE A 177 16.19 13.59 17.52
CA PHE A 177 16.79 13.99 18.80
C PHE A 177 18.30 14.14 18.71
#